data_AF-U2KRJ3-F1
#
_entry.id   AF-U2KRJ3-F1
#
_cell.length_a   1.000
_cell.length_b   1.000
_cell.length_c   1.000
_cell.angle_alpha   90.00
_cell.angle_beta   90.00
_cell.angle_gamma   90.00
#
_symmetry.space_group_name_H-M   'P 1'
#
loop_
_entity.id
_entity.type
_entity.pdbx_description
1 polymer ?
#
loop_
_entity_poly.entity_id
_entity_poly.type
_entity_poly.pdbx_seq_one_letter_code
_entity_poly.pdbx_strand_id
1 'polypeptide(L)' 'MRVFLNPGHAPNGNPDPGACGCGLRECDVAKNVADLVAGYLSAAGVEVVGNMQSDSLHEVVSASNNSD' A
#
# COMPACT_ATOMS: atom_id res chain seq x y z
N MET A 1 5.75 -13.18 12.34
CA MET A 1 5.68 -12.95 10.88
C MET A 1 5.69 -11.46 10.66
N ARG A 2 6.37 -10.99 9.62
CA ARG A 2 6.54 -9.57 9.30
C ARG A 2 5.94 -9.31 7.93
N VAL A 3 5.16 -8.24 7.78
CA VAL A 3 4.41 -7.93 6.56
C VAL A 3 4.69 -6.51 6.12
N PHE A 4 5.08 -6.36 4.86
CA PHE A 4 5.12 -5.08 4.18
C PHE A 4 3.89 -4.97 3.26
N LEU A 5 3.16 -3.86 3.33
CA LEU A 5 1.98 -3.62 2.52
C LEU A 5 2.33 -2.67 1.37
N ASN A 6 2.01 -3.09 0.14
CA ASN A 6 2.08 -2.28 -1.08
C ASN A 6 0.64 -2.00 -1.55
N PRO A 7 0.02 -0.89 -1.10
CA PRO A 7 -1.08 -0.29 -1.85
C PRO A 7 -0.56 0.19 -3.21
N GLY A 8 -1.14 -0.33 -4.30
CA GLY A 8 -0.69 -0.04 -5.66
C GLY A 8 -0.94 1.40 -6.11
N HIS A 9 -0.39 1.72 -7.29
CA HIS A 9 -0.48 3.02 -7.98
C HIS A 9 0.18 4.18 -7.24
N ALA A 10 0.11 5.38 -7.84
CA ALA A 10 0.74 6.56 -7.31
C ALA A 10 -0.09 7.17 -6.16
N PRO A 11 0.57 7.77 -5.15
CA PRO A 11 -0.12 8.57 -4.13
C PRO A 11 -0.98 9.66 -4.75
N ASN A 12 -2.24 9.76 -4.31
CA ASN A 12 -3.25 10.68 -4.86
C ASN A 12 -3.55 10.47 -6.36
N GLY A 13 -3.08 9.38 -6.94
CA GLY A 13 -3.29 9.01 -8.34
C GLY A 13 -2.49 9.83 -9.35
N ASN A 14 -1.37 10.43 -8.96
CA ASN A 14 -0.53 11.23 -9.86
C ASN A 14 0.90 10.65 -9.94
N PRO A 15 1.36 10.16 -11.11
CA PRO A 15 0.68 10.21 -12.41
C PRO A 15 -0.34 9.08 -12.65
N ASP A 16 -0.30 8.01 -11.87
CA ASP A 16 -1.11 6.81 -12.09
C ASP A 16 -2.21 6.66 -11.02
N PRO A 17 -3.49 6.87 -11.36
CA PRO A 17 -4.62 6.60 -10.46
C PRO A 17 -5.07 5.13 -10.48
N GLY A 18 -4.52 4.32 -11.39
CA GLY A 18 -5.05 3.01 -11.74
C GLY A 18 -6.44 3.08 -12.36
N ALA A 19 -7.23 2.03 -12.18
CA ALA A 19 -8.60 1.99 -12.67
C ALA A 19 -9.49 3.06 -12.00
N CYS A 20 -10.35 3.71 -12.78
CA CYS A 20 -11.31 4.71 -12.30
C CYS A 20 -12.73 4.32 -12.70
N GLY A 21 -13.67 4.35 -11.75
CA GLY A 21 -15.07 3.99 -12.00
C GLY A 21 -15.98 4.30 -10.81
N CYS A 22 -17.24 4.63 -11.08
CA CYS A 22 -18.24 4.91 -10.04
C CYS A 22 -17.82 6.00 -9.02
N GLY A 23 -17.00 6.97 -9.44
CA GLY A 23 -16.46 8.01 -8.55
C GLY A 23 -15.31 7.57 -7.64
N LEU A 24 -14.76 6.37 -7.87
CA LEU A 24 -13.61 5.83 -7.13
C LEU A 24 -12.39 5.71 -8.04
N ARG A 25 -11.21 5.78 -7.43
CA ARG A 25 -9.90 5.55 -8.06
C ARG A 25 -9.20 4.41 -7.32
N GLU A 26 -8.57 3.52 -8.06
CA GLU A 26 -7.90 2.34 -7.51
C GLU A 26 -6.84 2.72 -6.47
N CYS A 27 -6.04 3.76 -6.73
CA CYS A 27 -5.04 4.26 -5.78
C CYS A 27 -5.63 4.58 -4.39
N ASP A 28 -6.83 5.18 -4.35
CA ASP A 28 -7.48 5.57 -3.09
C ASP A 28 -8.04 4.34 -2.36
N VAL A 29 -8.68 3.45 -3.12
CA VAL A 29 -9.26 2.22 -2.57
C VAL A 29 -8.16 1.33 -2.00
N ALA A 30 -7.09 1.10 -2.76
CA ALA A 30 -5.95 0.29 -2.34
C ALA A 30 -5.31 0.85 -1.07
N LYS A 31 -5.09 2.18 -1.00
CA LYS A 31 -4.50 2.82 0.18
C LYS A 31 -5.39 2.68 1.42
N ASN A 32 -6.68 2.96 1.28
CA ASN A 32 -7.63 2.83 2.39
C ASN A 32 -7.72 1.38 2.90
N VAL A 33 -7.73 0.40 2.00
CA VAL A 33 -7.73 -1.03 2.38
C VAL A 33 -6.43 -1.41 3.08
N ALA A 34 -5.27 -0.98 2.57
CA ALA A 34 -3.98 -1.26 3.21
C ALA A 34 -3.90 -0.69 4.64
N ASP A 35 -4.45 0.50 4.89
CA ASP A 35 -4.48 1.10 6.23
C ASP A 35 -5.35 0.29 7.20
N LEU A 36 -6.52 -0.20 6.74
CA LEU A 36 -7.36 -1.09 7.54
C LEU A 36 -6.67 -2.43 7.82
N VAL A 37 -6.05 -3.03 6.79
CA VAL A 37 -5.31 -4.29 6.91
C VAL A 37 -4.15 -4.15 7.88
N ALA A 38 -3.42 -3.02 7.86
CA ALA A 38 -2.34 -2.76 8.80
C ALA A 38 -2.82 -2.82 10.27
N GLY A 39 -3.99 -2.22 10.53
CA GLY A 39 -4.64 -2.28 11.84
C GLY A 39 -5.05 -3.69 12.23
N TYR A 40 -5.68 -4.45 11.33
CA TYR A 40 -6.09 -5.83 11.60
C TYR A 40 -4.92 -6.78 11.83
N LEU A 41 -3.85 -6.67 11.03
CA LEU A 41 -2.62 -7.45 11.20
C LEU A 41 -1.99 -7.16 12.56
N SER A 42 -1.85 -5.87 12.92
CA SER A 42 -1.32 -5.45 14.21
C SER A 42 -2.16 -5.98 15.38
N ALA A 43 -3.49 -5.91 15.28
CA ALA A 43 -4.41 -6.45 16.29
C ALA A 43 -4.31 -7.98 16.43
N ALA A 44 -3.94 -8.68 15.36
CA ALA A 44 -3.69 -10.12 15.35
C ALA A 44 -2.27 -10.50 15.81
N GLY A 45 -1.43 -9.54 16.22
CA GLY A 45 -0.05 -9.79 16.65
C GLY A 45 0.95 -9.98 15.49
N VAL A 46 0.58 -9.57 14.27
CA VAL A 46 1.47 -9.57 13.11
C VAL A 46 2.10 -8.19 12.96
N GLU A 47 3.43 -8.15 12.89
CA GLU A 47 4.18 -6.91 12.71
C GLU A 47 4.03 -6.40 11.26
N VAL A 48 3.55 -5.17 11.12
CA VAL A 48 3.51 -4.45 9.84
C VAL A 48 4.71 -3.54 9.78
N VAL A 49 5.67 -3.86 8.92
CA VAL A 49 6.98 -3.21 8.85
C VAL A 49 7.00 -2.03 7.87
N GLY A 50 5.95 -1.89 7.06
CA GLY A 50 5.79 -0.82 6.12
C GLY A 50 4.42 -0.86 5.44
N ASN A 51 3.97 0.32 5.00
CA ASN A 51 2.76 0.51 4.22
C ASN A 51 3.04 1.67 3.25
N MET A 52 3.55 1.34 2.07
CA MET A 52 4.09 2.31 1.12
C MET A 52 3.34 2.25 -0.20
N GLN A 53 2.83 3.41 -0.62
CA GLN A 53 2.28 3.63 -1.94
C GLN A 53 3.30 4.40 -2.78
N SER A 54 3.64 3.90 -3.97
CA SER A 54 4.52 4.60 -4.92
C SER A 54 4.20 4.16 -6.34
N ASP A 55 4.36 5.08 -7.29
CA ASP A 55 4.32 4.82 -8.73
C ASP A 55 5.49 3.95 -9.19
N SER A 56 6.59 3.94 -8.42
CA SER A 56 7.80 3.18 -8.75
C SER A 56 7.79 1.82 -8.08
N LEU A 57 7.52 0.77 -8.85
CA LEU A 57 7.63 -0.61 -8.35
C LEU A 57 9.04 -0.91 -7.82
N HIS A 58 10.08 -0.35 -8.46
CA HIS A 58 11.46 -0.50 -7.99
C HIS A 58 11.65 0.07 -6.59
N GLU A 59 11.08 1.24 -6.31
CA GLU A 59 11.15 1.87 -4.98
C GLU A 59 10.43 1.01 -3.94
N VAL A 60 9.23 0.52 -4.24
CA VAL A 60 8.47 -0.30 -3.30
C VAL A 60 9.20 -1.61 -2.97
N VAL A 61 9.73 -2.31 -3.98
CA VAL A 61 10.49 -3.56 -3.78
C VAL A 61 11.77 -3.31 -3.01
N SER A 62 12.46 -2.20 -3.29
CA SER A 62 13.65 -1.81 -2.53
C SER A 62 13.31 -1.54 -1.08
N ALA A 63 12.26 -0.76 -0.81
CA ALA A 63 11.80 -0.48 0.56
C ALA A 63 11.39 -1.78 1.29
N SER A 64 10.61 -2.65 0.65
CA SER A 64 10.16 -3.90 1.26
C SER A 64 11.31 -4.83 1.61
N ASN A 65 12.32 -4.95 0.74
CA ASN A 65 13.48 -5.82 0.97
C ASN A 65 14.44 -5.27 2.04
N ASN A 66 14.41 -3.97 2.32
CA ASN A 66 15.22 -3.33 3.37
C ASN A 66 14.41 -3.02 4.65
N SER A 67 13.19 -3.52 4.76
CA SER A 67 12.34 -3.36 5.95
C SER A 67 12.74 -4.38 7.02
N ASP A 68 13.86 -4.10 7.70
CA ASP A 68 14.44 -4.90 8.79
C ASP A 68 13.74 -4.76 10.13
#